data_AF-R4KL66-F1
#
_entry.id   AF-R4KL66-F1
#
_cell.length_a   1.000
_cell.length_b   1.000
_cell.length_c   1.000
_cell.angle_alpha   90.00
_cell.angle_beta   90.00
_cell.angle_gamma   90.00
#
_symmetry.space_group_name_H-M   'P 1'
#
loop_
_entity.id
_entity.type
_entity.pdbx_description
1 polymer ?
#
loop_
_entity_poly.entity_id
_entity_poly.type
_entity_poly.pdbx_seq_one_letter_code
_entity_poly.pdbx_strand_id
1 'polypeptide(L)' 'MKILRINMTDLSVLEEVVPQDYVGLGGRALTSMIVANEVRPTCHPLGPNNKLVFAPDCLLEQWLLTPVACL' A
#
# COMPACT_ATOMS: atom_id res chain seq x y z
N MET A 1 8.68 -1.66 7.87
CA MET A 1 7.92 -1.39 6.63
C MET A 1 7.46 0.06 6.65
N LYS A 2 7.54 0.78 5.54
CA LYS A 2 7.23 2.21 5.44
C LYS A 2 6.38 2.47 4.20
N ILE A 3 5.49 3.46 4.27
CA ILE A 3 4.63 3.88 3.16
C ILE A 3 5.16 5.21 2.64
N LEU A 4 5.40 5.27 1.34
CA LEU A 4 5.74 6.50 0.65
C LEU A 4 4.46 7.10 0.07
N ARG A 5 4.07 8.27 0.56
CA ARG A 5 2.96 9.06 0.02
C ARG A 5 3.52 10.16 -0.84
N ILE A 6 3.17 10.14 -2.12
CA ILE A 6 3.59 11.13 -3.10
C ILE A 6 2.34 11.90 -3.53
N ASN A 7 2.32 13.20 -3.28
CA ASN A 7 1.29 14.09 -3.80
C ASN A 7 1.80 14.76 -5.07
N MET A 8 1.17 14.46 -6.21
CA MET A 8 1.58 15.01 -7.51
C MET A 8 1.08 16.44 -7.76
N THR A 9 0.14 16.94 -6.96
CA THR A 9 -0.32 18.34 -7.05
C THR A 9 0.74 19.29 -6.47
N ASP A 10 1.32 18.93 -5.33
CA ASP A 10 2.30 19.77 -4.61
C ASP A 10 3.74 19.24 -4.74
N LEU A 11 3.93 18.11 -5.45
CA LEU A 11 5.20 17.39 -5.61
C LEU A 11 5.88 17.02 -4.28
N SER A 12 5.09 16.81 -3.22
CA SER A 12 5.58 16.47 -1.89
C SER A 12 5.70 14.96 -1.70
N VAL A 13 6.71 14.56 -0.94
CA VAL A 13 6.97 13.15 -0.58
C VAL A 13 6.98 13.05 0.93
N LEU A 14 6.13 12.16 1.47
CA LEU A 14 6.05 11.84 2.88
C LEU A 14 6.35 10.36 3.09
N GLU A 15 7.20 10.08 4.07
CA GLU A 15 7.51 8.73 4.50
C GLU A 15 6.83 8.46 5.84
N GLU A 16 5.84 7.59 5.84
CA GLU A 16 5.04 7.25 7.01
C GLU A 16 5.33 5.82 7.48
N VAL A 17 5.21 5.58 8.78
CA VAL A 17 5.25 4.23 9.33
C VAL A 17 3.91 3.55 9.06
N VAL A 18 3.95 2.27 8.69
CA VAL A 18 2.73 1.49 8.41
C VAL A 18 1.83 1.47 9.65
N PRO A 19 0.56 1.91 9.55
CA PRO A 19 -0.45 1.77 10.60
C PRO A 19 -0.65 0.31 11.04
N GLN A 20 -1.04 0.08 12.30
CA GLN A 20 -1.27 -1.26 12.83
C GLN A 20 -2.28 -2.08 12.00
N ASP A 21 -3.30 -1.43 11.44
CA ASP A 21 -4.36 -2.07 10.64
C ASP A 21 -3.85 -2.71 9.33
N TYR A 22 -2.66 -2.33 8.89
CA TYR A 22 -2.05 -2.83 7.65
C TYR A 22 -0.87 -3.78 7.93
N VAL A 23 -0.60 -4.09 9.20
CA VAL A 23 0.48 -5.00 9.60
C VAL A 23 0.15 -6.42 9.16
N GLY A 24 1.10 -7.06 8.46
CA GLY A 24 0.92 -8.42 7.94
C GLY A 24 0.17 -8.50 6.61
N LEU A 25 -0.34 -7.38 6.09
CA LEU A 25 -0.93 -7.32 4.74
C LEU A 25 0.14 -6.99 3.71
N GLY A 26 0.12 -7.70 2.58
CA GLY A 26 1.04 -7.50 1.46
C GLY A 26 0.31 -7.52 0.12
N GLY A 27 0.99 -7.03 -0.92
CA GLY A 27 0.51 -7.06 -2.31
C GLY A 27 -0.93 -6.58 -2.44
N ARG A 28 -1.79 -7.43 -3.02
CA ARG A 28 -3.21 -7.12 -3.27
C ARG A 28 -4.02 -6.81 -2.00
N ALA A 29 -3.72 -7.47 -0.89
CA ALA A 29 -4.46 -7.27 0.34
C ALA A 29 -4.22 -5.86 0.90
N LEU A 30 -2.97 -5.39 0.79
CA LEU A 30 -2.59 -4.04 1.19
C LEU A 30 -3.20 -2.98 0.27
N THR A 31 -3.08 -3.15 -1.06
CA THR A 31 -3.60 -2.16 -2.01
C THR A 31 -5.12 -2.03 -1.94
N SER A 32 -5.84 -3.15 -1.87
CA SER A 32 -7.30 -3.12 -1.78
C SER A 32 -7.80 -2.46 -0.49
N MET A 33 -7.15 -2.71 0.65
CA MET A 33 -7.50 -2.04 1.92
C MET A 33 -7.23 -0.54 1.86
N ILE A 34 -6.08 -0.11 1.33
CA ILE A 34 -5.76 1.31 1.19
C ILE A 34 -6.77 2.01 0.29
N VAL A 35 -7.11 1.42 -0.86
CA VAL A 35 -8.12 1.99 -1.77
C VAL A 35 -9.49 2.05 -1.09
N ALA A 36 -9.92 0.99 -0.41
CA ALA A 36 -11.21 0.95 0.27
C ALA A 36 -11.34 2.01 1.38
N ASN A 37 -10.25 2.27 2.12
CA ASN A 37 -10.26 3.22 3.22
C ASN A 37 -10.10 4.67 2.77
N GLU A 38 -9.31 4.92 1.72
CA GLU A 38 -8.89 6.28 1.36
C GLU A 38 -9.59 6.87 0.13
N VAL A 39 -10.18 6.03 -0.72
CA VAL A 39 -10.82 6.46 -1.97
C VAL A 39 -12.33 6.37 -1.83
N ARG A 40 -13.04 7.48 -2.09
CA ARG A 40 -14.51 7.48 -2.06
C ARG A 40 -15.07 6.60 -3.19
N PRO A 41 -16.05 5.73 -2.95
CA PRO A 41 -16.56 4.82 -3.99
C PRO A 41 -17.25 5.53 -5.16
N THR A 42 -17.68 6.79 -5.00
CA THR A 42 -18.35 7.59 -6.03
C THR A 42 -17.39 8.47 -6.84
N CYS A 43 -16.07 8.42 -6.61
CA CYS A 43 -15.14 9.25 -7.35
C CYS A 43 -14.96 8.77 -8.79
N HIS A 44 -14.73 9.72 -9.71
CA HIS A 44 -14.42 9.39 -11.10
C HIS A 44 -13.03 8.72 -11.18
N PRO A 45 -12.87 7.59 -11.90
CA PRO A 45 -11.61 6.84 -11.92
C PRO A 45 -10.42 7.62 -12.48
N LEU A 46 -10.65 8.62 -13.33
CA LEU A 46 -9.62 9.52 -13.86
C LEU A 46 -9.61 10.91 -13.18
N GLY A 47 -10.38 11.06 -12.10
CA GLY A 47 -10.46 12.31 -11.34
C GLY A 47 -9.26 12.50 -10.40
N PRO A 48 -9.05 13.73 -9.91
CA PRO A 48 -7.94 14.07 -9.01
C PRO A 48 -8.02 13.39 -7.63
N ASN A 49 -9.17 12.80 -7.30
CA ASN A 49 -9.39 12.11 -6.02
C ASN A 49 -9.02 10.62 -6.07
N ASN A 50 -8.59 10.10 -7.23
CA ASN A 50 -8.12 8.73 -7.33
C ASN A 50 -6.69 8.61 -6.77
N LYS A 51 -6.38 7.48 -6.14
CA LYS A 51 -5.05 7.16 -5.62
C LYS A 51 -4.49 5.94 -6.34
N LEU A 52 -3.28 6.07 -6.84
CA LEU A 52 -2.52 4.96 -7.42
C LEU A 52 -1.61 4.36 -6.35
N VAL A 53 -1.83 3.09 -6.02
CA VAL A 53 -1.09 2.40 -4.94
C VAL A 53 -0.23 1.31 -5.55
N PHE A 54 1.08 1.42 -5.35
CA PHE A 54 2.03 0.36 -5.66
C PHE A 54 2.40 -0.36 -4.36
N ALA A 55 2.01 -1.63 -4.25
CA ALA A 55 2.51 -2.50 -3.19
C ALA A 55 3.29 -3.65 -3.83
N PRO A 56 4.60 -3.77 -3.58
CA PRO A 56 5.29 -5.01 -3.89
C PRO A 56 4.67 -6.13 -3.04
N ASP A 57 4.45 -7.29 -3.65
CA ASP A 57 4.02 -8.46 -2.90
C ASP A 57 5.16 -8.90 -1.96
N CYS A 58 4.81 -9.14 -0.69
CA CYS A 58 5.77 -9.51 0.35
C CYS A 58 6.49 -10.84 0.05
N LEU A 59 5.94 -11.67 -0.84
CA LEU A 59 6.53 -12.95 -1.21
C LEU A 59 7.73 -12.83 -2.16
N LEU A 60 8.04 -11.68 -2.74
CA LEU A 60 9.12 -11.60 -3.73
C LEU A 60 10.55 -11.52 -3.14
N GLU A 61 10.75 -11.33 -1.84
CA GLU A 61 12.08 -11.46 -1.21
C GLU A 61 12.13 -12.01 0.23
N GLN A 62 10.99 -12.34 0.88
CA GLN A 62 11.02 -12.99 2.21
C GLN A 62 11.52 -14.46 2.16
N TRP A 63 11.79 -15.03 0.98
CA TRP A 63 12.26 -16.42 0.83
C TRP A 63 13.76 -16.63 0.98
N LEU A 64 14.60 -15.58 0.93
CA LEU A 64 16.05 -15.76 1.09
C LEU A 64 16.52 -15.74 2.55
N LEU A 65 15.65 -15.46 3.53
CA LEU A 65 16.09 -15.24 4.92
C LEU A 65 15.25 -15.90 6.05
N THR A 66 14.20 -16.69 5.79
CA THR A 66 13.52 -17.43 6.88
C THR A 66 13.10 -18.86 6.48
N PRO A 67 13.57 -19.92 7.19
CA PRO A 67 13.23 -21.31 6.89
C PRO A 67 11.90 -21.80 7.50
N VAL A 68 11.01 -20.91 7.97
CA VAL A 68 9.85 -21.34 8.79
C VAL A 68 8.61 -20.49 8.49
N ALA A 69 7.78 -20.90 7.54
CA ALA A 69 6.38 -20.44 7.46
C ALA A 69 5.52 -21.29 6.47
N CYS A 70 5.72 -22.60 6.45
CA CYS A 70 4.77 -23.53 5.83
C CYS A 70 4.38 -24.59 6.87
N LEU A 71 3.67 -24.13 7.91
CA LEU A 71 2.84 -24.92 8.81
C LEU A 71 1.58 -24.10 9.12
#